data_AF-A0A0H5RL27-F1
#
_entry.id   AF-A0A0H5RL27-F1
#
_cell.length_a   1.000
_cell.length_b   1.000
_cell.length_c   1.000
_cell.angle_alpha   90.00
_cell.angle_beta   90.00
_cell.angle_gamma   90.00
#
_symmetry.space_group_name_H-M   'P 1'
#
loop_
_entity.id
_entity.type
_entity.pdbx_description
1 polymer ?
#
loop_
_entity_poly.entity_id
_entity_poly.type
_entity_poly.pdbx_seq_one_letter_code
_entity_poly.pdbx_strand_id
1 'polypeptide(L)'
;MTSHAEAIAGRLPTLYRDGELVTGLAEVSGLQLDIVDEVARIIQRAHWFDTTVELSEAAALGALLDIPPQPWQGLGEYRGWLHALRTARLEHGAVSVPALMAFTRHYVDEFERVNDIEVLPPFETWATEFTRSGHAFIENQPQLRTVRLGGPGAVEPLTRQVCHGGLDPAALSVLCVGGEHSEYVPVLVNATTGEGLAYLGELRLGDRLWLRARPDGSITAQLNRSDVTAKLHGIRQVVPGTTWTPADVGEPRALTLRPGPNDLWFLPVAHFDAPGLDRALLALAGLDLTEGRWDTSQFDHALFYLDPAAYLDLSWFERRPATIRVDLDATALVSDAGRLDDALLAREQLCGSVGTGIRELAAAGVDAEVRFRPLHDSQRQLDHLTCISGMAQHEIGTVGVDRLTDSGGLFGVTAYDDSTYE
;
A
#
# COMPACT_ATOMS: atom_id res chain seq x y z
N MET A 1 -39.14 -49.07 2.25
CA MET A 1 -40.22 -48.28 2.87
C MET A 1 -41.51 -48.79 2.27
N THR A 2 -42.46 -49.24 3.10
CA THR A 2 -43.83 -49.58 2.65
C THR A 2 -44.50 -48.31 2.15
N SER A 3 -45.18 -48.37 1.00
CA SER A 3 -45.89 -47.19 0.46
C SER A 3 -47.06 -46.80 1.38
N HIS A 4 -47.49 -45.54 1.33
CA HIS A 4 -48.66 -45.10 2.10
C HIS A 4 -49.92 -45.87 1.68
N ALA A 5 -50.04 -46.25 0.41
CA ALA A 5 -51.13 -47.10 -0.09
C ALA A 5 -51.15 -48.49 0.57
N GLU A 6 -50.00 -49.15 0.67
CA GLU A 6 -49.86 -50.44 1.37
C GLU A 6 -50.17 -50.32 2.86
N ALA A 7 -49.72 -49.23 3.49
CA ALA A 7 -49.99 -48.97 4.91
C ALA A 7 -51.47 -48.70 5.19
N ILE A 8 -52.19 -48.03 4.27
CA ILE A 8 -53.64 -47.82 4.33
C ILE A 8 -54.36 -49.15 4.14
N ALA A 9 -54.04 -49.91 3.10
CA ALA A 9 -54.66 -51.21 2.81
C ALA A 9 -54.42 -52.24 3.94
N GLY A 10 -53.24 -52.19 4.57
CA GLY A 10 -52.89 -53.03 5.72
C GLY A 10 -53.70 -52.74 6.98
N ARG A 11 -54.28 -51.53 7.12
CA ARG A 11 -55.14 -51.13 8.25
C ARG A 11 -56.63 -51.46 8.02
N LEU A 12 -57.02 -51.85 6.80
CA LEU A 12 -58.39 -52.23 6.50
C LEU A 12 -58.69 -53.69 6.90
N PRO A 13 -59.95 -54.00 7.29
CA PRO A 13 -60.39 -55.38 7.51
C PRO A 13 -60.24 -56.23 6.23
N THR A 14 -59.97 -57.53 6.38
CA THR A 14 -59.63 -58.45 5.29
C THR A 14 -60.60 -58.39 4.10
N LEU A 15 -61.90 -58.26 4.36
CA LEU A 15 -62.95 -58.23 3.34
C LEU A 15 -62.90 -57.00 2.42
N TYR A 16 -62.30 -55.90 2.88
CA TYR A 16 -62.11 -54.67 2.10
C TYR A 16 -60.72 -54.54 1.49
N ARG A 17 -59.75 -55.32 1.98
CA ARG A 17 -58.36 -55.32 1.49
C ARG A 17 -58.23 -55.93 0.10
N ASP A 18 -59.09 -56.91 -0.20
CA ASP A 18 -59.03 -57.67 -1.45
C ASP A 18 -59.93 -57.06 -2.57
N GLY A 19 -60.58 -55.92 -2.30
CA GLY A 19 -61.50 -55.28 -3.23
C GLY A 19 -60.83 -54.22 -4.11
N GLU A 20 -60.85 -54.40 -5.44
CA GLU A 20 -60.19 -53.51 -6.42
C GLU A 20 -60.54 -52.02 -6.26
N LEU A 21 -61.82 -51.70 -5.99
CA LEU A 21 -62.25 -50.31 -5.81
C LEU A 21 -61.65 -49.65 -4.57
N VAL A 22 -61.52 -50.40 -3.47
CA VAL A 22 -60.97 -49.90 -2.21
C VAL A 22 -59.46 -49.77 -2.33
N THR A 23 -58.80 -50.71 -3.02
CA THR A 23 -57.38 -50.63 -3.36
C THR A 23 -57.08 -49.40 -4.23
N GLY A 24 -57.86 -49.15 -5.29
CA GLY A 24 -57.69 -47.96 -6.13
C GLY A 24 -57.88 -46.64 -5.36
N LEU A 25 -58.81 -46.59 -4.40
CA LEU A 25 -58.97 -45.43 -3.52
C LEU A 25 -57.78 -45.26 -2.55
N ALA A 26 -57.26 -46.37 -2.02
CA ALA A 26 -56.09 -46.39 -1.15
C ALA A 26 -54.81 -45.98 -1.90
N GLU A 27 -54.68 -46.33 -3.19
CA GLU A 27 -53.58 -45.91 -4.06
C GLU A 27 -53.60 -44.40 -4.32
N VAL A 28 -54.75 -43.84 -4.70
CA VAL A 28 -54.89 -42.39 -4.92
C VAL A 28 -54.60 -41.62 -3.63
N SER A 29 -55.17 -42.07 -2.50
CA SER A 29 -54.95 -41.42 -1.20
C SER A 29 -53.52 -41.58 -0.71
N GLY A 30 -52.92 -42.76 -0.94
CA GLY A 30 -51.53 -43.06 -0.61
C GLY A 30 -50.56 -42.17 -1.40
N LEU A 31 -50.77 -42.01 -2.71
CA LEU A 31 -49.97 -41.13 -3.55
C LEU A 31 -50.05 -39.66 -3.07
N GLN A 32 -51.23 -39.18 -2.70
CA GLN A 32 -51.36 -37.83 -2.14
C GLN A 32 -50.58 -37.67 -0.83
N LEU A 33 -50.58 -38.69 0.05
CA LEU A 33 -49.76 -38.67 1.27
C LEU A 33 -48.26 -38.73 0.97
N ASP A 34 -47.83 -39.53 -0.01
CA ASP A 34 -46.44 -39.58 -0.45
C ASP A 34 -45.97 -38.22 -0.98
N ILE A 35 -46.83 -37.50 -1.73
CA ILE A 35 -46.56 -36.14 -2.19
C ILE A 35 -46.46 -35.17 -1.01
N VAL A 36 -47.38 -35.25 -0.04
CA VAL A 36 -47.34 -34.41 1.18
C VAL A 36 -46.06 -34.67 1.98
N ASP A 37 -45.64 -35.92 2.11
CA ASP A 37 -44.40 -36.30 2.80
C ASP A 37 -43.15 -35.79 2.07
N GLU A 38 -43.15 -35.82 0.74
CA GLU A 38 -42.05 -35.26 -0.05
C GLU A 38 -41.99 -33.73 0.10
N VAL A 39 -43.14 -33.05 0.01
CA VAL A 39 -43.24 -31.60 0.25
C VAL A 39 -42.81 -31.24 1.66
N ALA A 40 -43.22 -32.01 2.67
CA ALA A 40 -42.80 -31.80 4.06
C ALA A 40 -41.29 -31.97 4.22
N ARG A 41 -40.68 -32.95 3.55
CA ARG A 41 -39.22 -33.14 3.54
C ARG A 41 -38.48 -31.99 2.87
N ILE A 42 -38.99 -31.47 1.75
CA ILE A 42 -38.45 -30.28 1.07
C ILE A 42 -38.50 -29.08 2.02
N ILE A 43 -39.66 -28.82 2.62
CA ILE A 43 -39.83 -27.71 3.59
C ILE A 43 -38.86 -27.88 4.75
N GLN A 44 -38.74 -29.08 5.33
CA GLN A 44 -37.80 -29.34 6.42
C GLN A 44 -36.36 -29.01 6.02
N ARG A 45 -35.90 -29.45 4.83
CA ARG A 45 -34.54 -29.16 4.35
C ARG A 45 -34.30 -27.66 4.11
N ALA A 46 -35.31 -26.94 3.63
CA ALA A 46 -35.22 -25.49 3.40
C ALA A 46 -34.97 -24.68 4.69
N HIS A 47 -35.26 -25.25 5.88
CA HIS A 47 -35.04 -24.59 7.17
C HIS A 47 -33.64 -24.86 7.78
N TRP A 48 -32.85 -25.76 7.19
CA TRP A 48 -31.53 -26.13 7.71
C TRP A 48 -30.45 -25.90 6.65
N PHE A 49 -29.59 -24.91 6.89
CA PHE A 49 -28.58 -24.41 5.96
C PHE A 49 -27.72 -25.51 5.29
N ASP A 50 -27.27 -26.49 6.08
CA ASP A 50 -26.39 -27.57 5.59
C ASP A 50 -27.12 -28.59 4.72
N THR A 51 -28.46 -28.63 4.77
CA THR A 51 -29.30 -29.60 4.04
C THR A 51 -30.11 -28.97 2.91
N THR A 52 -30.19 -27.64 2.88
CA THR A 52 -30.85 -26.88 1.81
C THR A 52 -30.26 -27.23 0.44
N VAL A 53 -31.09 -27.35 -0.58
CA VAL A 53 -30.61 -27.72 -1.94
C VAL A 53 -30.47 -26.49 -2.83
N GLU A 54 -31.24 -25.44 -2.56
CA GLU A 54 -31.28 -24.21 -3.35
C GLU A 54 -30.44 -23.10 -2.74
N LEU A 55 -29.66 -22.39 -3.57
CA LEU A 55 -28.87 -21.24 -3.13
C LEU A 55 -29.75 -20.10 -2.62
N SER A 56 -30.93 -19.89 -3.19
CA SER A 56 -31.86 -18.83 -2.79
C SER A 56 -32.39 -19.03 -1.36
N GLU A 57 -32.70 -20.27 -0.99
CA GLU A 57 -33.11 -20.66 0.36
C GLU A 57 -31.94 -20.51 1.34
N ALA A 58 -30.74 -20.97 0.96
CA ALA A 58 -29.54 -20.81 1.78
C ALA A 58 -29.22 -19.32 2.01
N ALA A 59 -29.35 -18.49 0.97
CA ALA A 59 -29.14 -17.04 1.05
C ALA A 59 -30.16 -16.36 1.95
N ALA A 60 -31.43 -16.80 1.94
CA ALA A 60 -32.45 -16.30 2.85
C ALA A 60 -32.13 -16.63 4.32
N LEU A 61 -31.58 -17.82 4.60
CA LEU A 61 -31.11 -18.17 5.93
C LEU A 61 -29.88 -17.36 6.35
N GLY A 62 -28.90 -17.18 5.45
CA GLY A 62 -27.70 -16.40 5.75
C GLY A 62 -27.93 -14.90 5.89
N ALA A 63 -28.98 -14.37 5.25
CA ALA A 63 -29.45 -13.01 5.46
C ALA A 63 -29.85 -12.74 6.93
N LEU A 64 -30.25 -13.76 7.70
CA LEU A 64 -30.51 -13.60 9.15
C LEU A 64 -29.26 -13.22 9.95
N LEU A 65 -28.07 -13.49 9.41
CA LEU A 65 -26.78 -13.15 10.00
C LEU A 65 -26.09 -11.98 9.27
N ASP A 66 -26.80 -11.33 8.35
CA ASP A 66 -26.24 -10.31 7.44
C ASP A 66 -25.02 -10.83 6.65
N ILE A 67 -25.10 -12.06 6.14
CA ILE A 67 -24.05 -12.69 5.32
C ILE A 67 -24.66 -13.12 3.97
N PRO A 68 -24.69 -12.25 2.95
CA PRO A 68 -25.17 -12.62 1.62
C PRO A 68 -24.11 -13.42 0.83
N PRO A 69 -24.53 -14.22 -0.17
CA PRO A 69 -23.59 -14.82 -1.13
C PRO A 69 -22.98 -13.74 -2.03
N GLN A 70 -21.74 -13.98 -2.48
CA GLN A 70 -21.14 -13.17 -3.54
C GLN A 70 -21.72 -13.54 -4.92
N PRO A 71 -21.70 -12.63 -5.92
CA PRO A 71 -22.42 -12.82 -7.19
C PRO A 71 -22.08 -14.08 -7.99
N TRP A 72 -20.87 -14.62 -7.78
CA TRP A 72 -20.33 -15.77 -8.51
C TRP A 72 -20.39 -17.07 -7.70
N GLN A 73 -20.72 -17.01 -6.39
CA GLN A 73 -20.68 -18.18 -5.51
C GLN A 73 -21.82 -19.16 -5.83
N GLY A 74 -21.48 -20.43 -5.95
CA GLY A 74 -22.44 -21.52 -5.88
C GLY A 74 -22.79 -21.87 -4.43
N LEU A 75 -23.62 -22.90 -4.26
CA LEU A 75 -24.08 -23.33 -2.92
C LEU A 75 -22.92 -23.84 -2.04
N GLY A 76 -21.94 -24.54 -2.62
CA GLY A 76 -20.80 -25.07 -1.88
C GLY A 76 -19.88 -23.95 -1.37
N GLU A 77 -19.54 -23.02 -2.25
CA GLU A 77 -18.67 -21.88 -1.93
C GLU A 77 -19.35 -20.95 -0.91
N TYR A 78 -20.66 -20.75 -1.06
CA TYR A 78 -21.43 -19.94 -0.11
C TYR A 78 -21.53 -20.60 1.27
N ARG A 79 -21.63 -21.93 1.35
CA ARG A 79 -21.58 -22.63 2.64
C ARG A 79 -20.27 -22.39 3.37
N GLY A 80 -19.14 -22.56 2.69
CA GLY A 80 -17.84 -22.25 3.26
C GLY A 80 -17.71 -20.78 3.69
N TRP A 81 -18.20 -19.87 2.86
CA TRP A 81 -18.25 -18.44 3.16
C TRP A 81 -19.02 -18.13 4.45
N LEU A 82 -20.25 -18.63 4.55
CA LEU A 82 -21.10 -18.38 5.72
C LEU A 82 -20.53 -19.01 6.98
N HIS A 83 -20.07 -20.27 6.92
CA HIS A 83 -19.49 -20.93 8.08
C HIS A 83 -18.23 -20.22 8.58
N ALA A 84 -17.33 -19.83 7.68
CA ALA A 84 -16.10 -19.14 8.05
C ALA A 84 -16.39 -17.78 8.70
N LEU A 85 -17.27 -16.96 8.11
CA LEU A 85 -17.66 -15.66 8.68
C LEU A 85 -18.40 -15.82 10.02
N ARG A 86 -19.36 -16.74 10.10
CA ARG A 86 -20.13 -17.01 11.32
C ARG A 86 -19.20 -17.43 12.46
N THR A 87 -18.32 -18.41 12.23
CA THR A 87 -17.39 -18.91 13.24
C THR A 87 -16.40 -17.83 13.66
N ALA A 88 -15.86 -17.05 12.72
CA ALA A 88 -15.00 -15.92 13.06
C ALA A 88 -15.71 -14.87 13.93
N ARG A 89 -16.96 -14.51 13.61
CA ARG A 89 -17.74 -13.51 14.37
C ARG A 89 -18.15 -14.01 15.76
N LEU A 90 -18.67 -15.25 15.84
CA LEU A 90 -19.31 -15.77 17.06
C LEU A 90 -18.32 -16.39 18.05
N GLU A 91 -17.30 -17.11 17.57
CA GLU A 91 -16.39 -17.85 18.46
C GLU A 91 -15.17 -17.02 18.85
N HIS A 92 -14.63 -16.23 17.92
CA HIS A 92 -13.40 -15.47 18.13
C HIS A 92 -13.62 -13.98 18.40
N GLY A 93 -14.87 -13.52 18.33
CA GLY A 93 -15.25 -12.12 18.40
C GLY A 93 -14.85 -11.38 17.12
N ALA A 94 -15.82 -10.70 16.50
CA ALA A 94 -15.55 -9.85 15.35
C ALA A 94 -14.41 -8.86 15.65
N VAL A 95 -13.63 -8.49 14.64
CA VAL A 95 -12.58 -7.46 14.75
C VAL A 95 -11.35 -7.88 15.58
N SER A 96 -11.10 -9.19 15.71
CA SER A 96 -9.92 -9.72 16.39
C SER A 96 -8.93 -10.40 15.42
N VAL A 97 -7.64 -10.39 15.76
CA VAL A 97 -6.61 -11.15 15.02
C VAL A 97 -6.96 -12.64 14.93
N PRO A 98 -7.37 -13.33 16.03
CA PRO A 98 -7.83 -14.71 15.94
C PRO A 98 -9.01 -14.91 14.99
N ALA A 99 -9.97 -13.98 14.93
CA ALA A 99 -11.11 -14.07 14.01
C ALA A 99 -10.67 -13.99 12.54
N LEU A 100 -9.75 -13.07 12.20
CA LEU A 100 -9.24 -12.92 10.83
C LEU A 100 -8.43 -14.16 10.39
N MET A 101 -7.58 -14.69 11.28
CA MET A 101 -6.82 -15.92 11.03
C MET A 101 -7.75 -17.13 10.87
N ALA A 102 -8.73 -17.28 11.77
CA ALA A 102 -9.70 -18.38 11.72
C ALA A 102 -10.56 -18.32 10.46
N PHE A 103 -11.08 -17.14 10.11
CA PHE A 103 -11.82 -16.93 8.86
C PHE A 103 -10.99 -17.37 7.65
N THR A 104 -9.75 -16.87 7.54
CA THR A 104 -8.89 -17.16 6.39
C THR A 104 -8.66 -18.66 6.25
N ARG A 105 -8.31 -19.34 7.34
CA ARG A 105 -8.10 -20.79 7.35
C ARG A 105 -9.37 -21.55 6.95
N HIS A 106 -10.48 -21.32 7.66
CA HIS A 106 -11.72 -22.06 7.43
C HIS A 106 -12.31 -21.84 6.03
N TYR A 107 -12.22 -20.61 5.52
CA TYR A 107 -12.74 -20.32 4.19
C TYR A 107 -11.86 -20.94 3.10
N VAL A 108 -10.53 -20.84 3.22
CA VAL A 108 -9.60 -21.45 2.25
C VAL A 108 -9.80 -22.96 2.20
N ASP A 109 -9.76 -23.65 3.35
CA ASP A 109 -9.87 -25.11 3.43
C ASP A 109 -11.16 -25.59 2.74
N GLU A 110 -12.29 -24.92 3.01
CA GLU A 110 -13.58 -25.30 2.45
C GLU A 110 -13.73 -24.91 0.98
N PHE A 111 -13.17 -23.76 0.57
CA PHE A 111 -13.19 -23.33 -0.83
C PHE A 111 -12.37 -24.26 -1.72
N GLU A 112 -11.16 -24.61 -1.29
CA GLU A 112 -10.28 -25.56 -1.98
C GLU A 112 -10.94 -26.93 -2.11
N ARG A 113 -11.57 -27.42 -1.04
CA ARG A 113 -12.32 -28.68 -1.05
C ARG A 113 -13.52 -28.67 -2.01
N VAL A 114 -14.25 -27.56 -2.10
CA VAL A 114 -15.43 -27.45 -2.98
C VAL A 114 -15.02 -27.34 -4.46
N ASN A 115 -13.92 -26.64 -4.74
CA ASN A 115 -13.46 -26.39 -6.11
C ASN A 115 -12.48 -27.45 -6.62
N ASP A 116 -12.03 -28.36 -5.76
CA ASP A 116 -11.04 -29.41 -6.06
C ASP A 116 -9.72 -28.83 -6.58
N ILE A 117 -9.21 -27.84 -5.84
CA ILE A 117 -7.93 -27.17 -6.08
C ILE A 117 -7.11 -27.10 -4.79
N GLU A 118 -5.79 -27.02 -4.92
CA GLU A 118 -4.88 -26.72 -3.80
C GLU A 118 -4.03 -25.51 -4.19
N VAL A 119 -4.23 -24.38 -3.51
CA VAL A 119 -3.56 -23.10 -3.76
C VAL A 119 -2.59 -22.78 -2.63
N LEU A 120 -3.00 -23.04 -1.40
CA LEU A 120 -2.28 -22.67 -0.20
C LEU A 120 -1.79 -23.93 0.54
N PRO A 121 -0.55 -23.96 1.03
CA PRO A 121 -0.13 -25.03 1.94
C PRO A 121 -0.93 -24.95 3.25
N PRO A 122 -0.93 -26.03 4.06
CA PRO A 122 -1.66 -26.04 5.33
C PRO A 122 -1.24 -24.92 6.30
N PHE A 123 -2.22 -24.37 7.01
CA PHE A 123 -2.01 -23.34 8.03
C PHE A 123 -1.46 -23.93 9.34
N GLU A 124 -0.16 -24.23 9.40
CA GLU A 124 0.48 -24.73 10.63
C GLU A 124 0.71 -23.63 11.66
N THR A 125 1.35 -22.53 11.27
CA THR A 125 1.68 -21.40 12.16
C THR A 125 1.72 -20.11 11.36
N TRP A 126 1.12 -19.05 11.92
CA TRP A 126 1.16 -17.71 11.34
C TRP A 126 2.45 -17.00 11.76
N ALA A 127 3.24 -16.56 10.78
CA ALA A 127 4.35 -15.64 11.04
C ALA A 127 3.81 -14.23 11.34
N THR A 128 4.45 -13.51 12.27
CA THR A 128 4.14 -12.11 12.58
C THR A 128 4.97 -11.10 11.78
N GLU A 129 5.88 -11.61 10.95
CA GLU A 129 6.79 -10.84 10.10
C GLU A 129 6.79 -11.43 8.68
N PHE A 130 7.39 -10.70 7.74
CA PHE A 130 7.56 -11.20 6.38
C PHE A 130 8.39 -12.47 6.33
N THR A 131 7.77 -13.53 5.81
CA THR A 131 8.44 -14.80 5.55
C THR A 131 8.53 -15.08 4.06
N ARG A 132 9.56 -15.83 3.66
CA ARG A 132 9.71 -16.35 2.29
C ARG A 132 8.85 -17.60 2.04
N SER A 133 8.45 -18.29 3.10
CA SER A 133 7.68 -19.54 3.07
C SER A 133 6.70 -19.58 4.23
N GLY A 134 5.47 -20.04 3.97
CA GLY A 134 4.38 -20.06 4.95
C GLY A 134 3.58 -18.76 5.04
N HIS A 135 2.50 -18.77 5.80
CA HIS A 135 1.57 -17.63 5.89
C HIS A 135 2.03 -16.62 6.93
N ALA A 136 1.81 -15.34 6.67
CA ALA A 136 2.09 -14.27 7.62
C ALA A 136 0.86 -13.41 7.86
N PHE A 137 0.67 -13.04 9.12
CA PHE A 137 -0.28 -12.03 9.57
C PHE A 137 0.52 -10.92 10.24
N ILE A 138 0.59 -9.77 9.60
CA ILE A 138 1.48 -8.68 9.99
C ILE A 138 0.63 -7.48 10.40
N GLU A 139 0.69 -7.13 11.68
CA GLU A 139 0.10 -5.89 12.19
C GLU A 139 1.09 -4.73 12.03
N ASN A 140 0.58 -3.55 11.68
CA ASN A 140 1.34 -2.30 11.57
C ASN A 140 2.60 -2.43 10.70
N GLN A 141 2.43 -2.99 9.50
CA GLN A 141 3.53 -3.30 8.60
C GLN A 141 4.41 -2.05 8.35
N PRO A 142 5.76 -2.16 8.44
CA PRO A 142 6.65 -1.13 7.93
C PRO A 142 6.42 -0.90 6.44
N GLN A 143 6.06 0.32 6.08
CA GLN A 143 5.89 0.77 4.70
C GLN A 143 6.95 1.82 4.37
N LEU A 144 7.58 1.70 3.19
CA LEU A 144 8.43 2.76 2.67
C LEU A 144 7.54 3.95 2.29
N ARG A 145 7.81 5.10 2.90
CA ARG A 145 7.18 6.37 2.57
C ARG A 145 8.18 7.21 1.80
N THR A 146 7.68 7.88 0.77
CA THR A 146 8.46 8.84 -0.01
C THR A 146 7.65 10.12 -0.15
N VAL A 147 8.28 11.26 0.09
CA VAL A 147 7.65 12.58 0.00
C VAL A 147 8.66 13.54 -0.60
N ARG A 148 8.24 14.35 -1.57
CA ARG A 148 9.07 15.47 -2.05
C ARG A 148 8.85 16.68 -1.17
N LEU A 149 9.95 17.24 -0.65
CA LEU A 149 9.92 18.43 0.19
C LEU A 149 9.55 19.66 -0.66
N GLY A 150 8.52 20.41 -0.25
CA GLY A 150 8.06 21.62 -0.96
C GLY A 150 7.12 21.37 -2.15
N GLY A 151 6.75 20.10 -2.42
CA GLY A 151 5.82 19.75 -3.49
C GLY A 151 6.52 19.30 -4.79
N PRO A 152 5.88 19.38 -5.97
CA PRO A 152 6.43 18.80 -7.20
C PRO A 152 7.66 19.54 -7.76
N GLY A 153 7.80 20.83 -7.43
CA GLY A 153 8.89 21.69 -7.88
C GLY A 153 10.18 21.53 -7.09
N ALA A 154 11.16 22.38 -7.42
CA ALA A 154 12.37 22.52 -6.62
C ALA A 154 12.03 23.13 -5.25
N VAL A 155 12.79 22.78 -4.23
CA VAL A 155 12.56 23.24 -2.85
C VAL A 155 12.97 24.70 -2.73
N GLU A 156 12.04 25.56 -2.34
CA GLU A 156 12.33 26.96 -1.97
C GLU A 156 13.14 26.97 -0.65
N PRO A 157 14.13 27.86 -0.50
CA PRO A 157 14.73 28.12 0.79
C PRO A 157 13.72 28.35 1.90
N LEU A 158 14.07 27.91 3.12
CA LEU A 158 13.22 27.98 4.30
C LEU A 158 11.92 27.16 4.20
N THR A 159 11.74 26.33 3.18
CA THR A 159 10.57 25.43 3.07
C THR A 159 10.47 24.55 4.30
N ARG A 160 9.27 24.55 4.90
CA ARG A 160 8.90 23.69 6.01
C ARG A 160 7.85 22.69 5.58
N GLN A 161 7.98 21.46 6.04
CA GLN A 161 7.00 20.43 5.78
C GLN A 161 6.91 19.47 6.95
N VAL A 162 5.68 19.29 7.42
CA VAL A 162 5.37 18.27 8.40
C VAL A 162 5.29 16.92 7.69
N CYS A 163 6.04 15.95 8.19
CA CYS A 163 6.05 14.58 7.69
C CYS A 163 6.05 13.58 8.86
N HIS A 164 5.88 12.29 8.54
CA HIS A 164 5.80 11.16 9.48
C HIS A 164 4.54 11.16 10.36
N GLY A 165 3.76 10.08 10.30
CA GLY A 165 2.61 9.84 11.18
C GLY A 165 2.70 8.47 11.86
N GLY A 166 3.91 7.91 11.95
CA GLY A 166 4.15 6.54 12.37
C GLY A 166 4.15 6.35 13.88
N LEU A 167 4.05 5.08 14.28
CA LEU A 167 4.11 4.65 15.67
C LEU A 167 5.54 4.57 16.24
N ASP A 168 6.50 4.26 15.38
CA ASP A 168 7.89 4.02 15.77
C ASP A 168 8.82 5.11 15.22
N PRO A 169 9.92 5.42 15.92
CA PRO A 169 10.96 6.30 15.37
C PRO A 169 11.50 5.75 14.04
N ALA A 170 11.73 6.63 13.07
CA ALA A 170 12.26 6.27 11.76
C ALA A 170 13.50 7.09 11.40
N ALA A 171 14.46 6.47 10.73
CA ALA A 171 15.64 7.17 10.22
C ALA A 171 15.38 7.70 8.80
N LEU A 172 15.61 8.99 8.59
CA LEU A 172 15.36 9.66 7.32
C LEU A 172 16.52 9.47 6.33
N SER A 173 16.20 9.00 5.13
CA SER A 173 17.08 9.04 3.96
C SER A 173 16.62 10.14 2.99
N VAL A 174 17.56 10.81 2.34
CA VAL A 174 17.29 11.95 1.48
C VAL A 174 18.00 11.76 0.14
N LEU A 175 17.32 12.04 -0.95
CA LEU A 175 17.91 12.24 -2.26
C LEU A 175 17.79 13.73 -2.60
N CYS A 176 18.93 14.40 -2.71
CA CYS A 176 19.00 15.77 -3.24
C CYS A 176 19.42 15.71 -4.71
N VAL A 177 18.67 16.38 -5.58
CA VAL A 177 19.00 16.54 -7.01
C VAL A 177 19.20 18.02 -7.31
N GLY A 178 20.33 18.38 -7.91
CA GLY A 178 20.59 19.78 -8.27
C GLY A 178 19.64 20.26 -9.37
N GLY A 179 19.06 21.43 -9.15
CA GLY A 179 18.13 22.12 -10.04
C GLY A 179 18.84 23.04 -11.02
N GLU A 180 18.13 24.07 -11.47
CA GLU A 180 18.63 25.00 -12.51
C GLU A 180 19.85 25.81 -12.04
N HIS A 181 19.92 26.10 -10.74
CA HIS A 181 21.04 26.77 -10.09
C HIS A 181 21.83 25.79 -9.21
N SER A 182 23.05 26.16 -8.86
CA SER A 182 23.86 25.36 -7.93
C SER A 182 23.47 25.68 -6.49
N GLU A 183 23.20 24.63 -5.71
CA GLU A 183 22.93 24.75 -4.28
C GLU A 183 24.24 24.55 -3.51
N TYR A 184 24.59 25.52 -2.66
CA TYR A 184 25.81 25.48 -1.86
C TYR A 184 25.45 25.17 -0.41
N VAL A 185 26.06 24.11 0.10
CA VAL A 185 25.89 23.64 1.48
C VAL A 185 24.42 23.45 1.87
N PRO A 186 23.70 22.52 1.21
CA PRO A 186 22.33 22.22 1.58
C PRO A 186 22.27 21.67 3.01
N VAL A 187 21.38 22.25 3.82
CA VAL A 187 21.13 21.81 5.20
C VAL A 187 19.67 21.41 5.37
N LEU A 188 19.47 20.23 5.97
CA LEU A 188 18.15 19.76 6.37
C LEU A 188 18.11 19.66 7.90
N VAL A 189 17.06 20.23 8.49
CA VAL A 189 16.85 20.25 9.94
C VAL A 189 15.52 19.58 10.26
N ASN A 190 15.51 18.72 11.28
CA ASN A 190 14.29 18.34 11.96
C ASN A 190 14.06 19.30 13.11
N ALA A 191 13.20 20.32 12.91
CA ALA A 191 12.90 21.33 13.90
C ALA A 191 12.21 20.74 15.15
N THR A 192 11.58 19.57 15.03
CA THR A 192 10.97 18.86 16.15
C THR A 192 11.99 18.20 17.07
N THR A 193 13.09 17.66 16.54
CA THR A 193 14.16 17.05 17.36
C THR A 193 15.32 17.99 17.66
N GLY A 194 15.48 19.05 16.87
CA GLY A 194 16.64 19.93 16.87
C GLY A 194 17.86 19.32 16.17
N GLU A 195 17.71 18.20 15.46
CA GLU A 195 18.81 17.57 14.73
C GLU A 195 18.93 18.20 13.33
N GLY A 196 20.16 18.43 12.87
CA GLY A 196 20.45 18.93 11.53
C GLY A 196 21.51 18.11 10.82
N LEU A 197 21.47 18.13 9.51
CA LEU A 197 22.46 17.50 8.64
C LEU A 197 22.85 18.47 7.54
N ALA A 198 24.14 18.78 7.47
CA ALA A 198 24.72 19.69 6.49
C ALA A 198 25.68 18.94 5.56
N TYR A 199 25.58 19.17 4.26
CA TYR A 199 26.54 18.69 3.28
C TYR A 199 27.48 19.83 2.87
N LEU A 200 28.74 19.80 3.27
CA LEU A 200 29.73 20.83 2.93
C LEU A 200 30.25 20.66 1.50
N GLY A 201 29.42 21.01 0.52
CA GLY A 201 29.77 20.95 -0.89
C GLY A 201 28.79 21.71 -1.77
N GLU A 202 29.06 21.65 -3.07
CA GLU A 202 28.21 22.21 -4.13
C GLU A 202 27.39 21.08 -4.75
N LEU A 203 26.11 21.34 -5.01
CA LEU A 203 25.22 20.48 -5.79
C LEU A 203 24.89 21.18 -7.10
N ARG A 204 25.46 20.72 -8.21
CA ARG A 204 25.28 21.33 -9.53
C ARG A 204 24.05 20.76 -10.24
N LEU A 205 23.62 21.43 -11.30
CA LEU A 205 22.55 20.95 -12.18
C LEU A 205 22.76 19.47 -12.57
N GLY A 206 21.79 18.64 -12.22
CA GLY A 206 21.77 17.21 -12.52
C GLY A 206 22.57 16.31 -11.56
N ASP A 207 23.33 16.88 -10.64
CA ASP A 207 24.01 16.11 -9.60
C ASP A 207 23.00 15.40 -8.70
N ARG A 208 23.35 14.19 -8.25
CA ARG A 208 22.53 13.39 -7.34
C ARG A 208 23.30 13.05 -6.08
N LEU A 209 22.91 13.69 -4.97
CA LEU A 209 23.43 13.42 -3.65
C LEU A 209 22.48 12.50 -2.89
N TRP A 210 22.95 11.28 -2.60
CA TRP A 210 22.23 10.28 -1.83
C TRP A 210 22.71 10.29 -0.39
N LEU A 211 21.83 10.67 0.52
CA LEU A 211 22.02 10.60 1.96
C LEU A 211 21.26 9.37 2.48
N ARG A 212 21.97 8.28 2.73
CA ARG A 212 21.36 6.99 3.09
C ARG A 212 21.54 6.71 4.57
N ALA A 213 20.42 6.66 5.29
CA ALA A 213 20.37 6.20 6.66
C ALA A 213 20.61 4.69 6.74
N ARG A 214 21.34 4.26 7.76
CA ARG A 214 21.55 2.85 8.08
C ARG A 214 20.76 2.45 9.33
N PRO A 215 20.49 1.14 9.52
CA PRO A 215 19.74 0.66 10.68
C PRO A 215 20.38 0.99 12.04
N ASP A 216 21.69 1.24 12.08
CA ASP A 216 22.44 1.64 13.28
C ASP A 216 22.36 3.15 13.58
N GLY A 217 21.60 3.92 12.79
CA GLY A 217 21.48 5.38 12.90
C GLY A 217 22.62 6.17 12.25
N SER A 218 23.63 5.50 11.69
CA SER A 218 24.66 6.16 10.89
C SER A 218 24.12 6.59 9.52
N ILE A 219 24.81 7.53 8.88
CA ILE A 219 24.44 8.05 7.56
C ILE A 219 25.64 8.04 6.63
N THR A 220 25.37 7.79 5.35
CA THR A 220 26.39 7.84 4.29
C THR A 220 25.95 8.78 3.18
N ALA A 221 26.92 9.41 2.52
CA ALA A 221 26.69 10.32 1.40
C ALA A 221 27.33 9.78 0.12
N GLN A 222 26.58 9.78 -0.98
CA GLN A 222 27.11 9.51 -2.31
C GLN A 222 26.70 10.60 -3.28
N LEU A 223 27.66 11.35 -3.81
CA LEU A 223 27.44 12.31 -4.90
C LEU A 223 27.80 11.62 -6.22
N ASN A 224 26.84 11.46 -7.12
CA ASN A 224 27.06 10.81 -8.43
C ASN A 224 27.75 9.43 -8.32
N ARG A 225 27.38 8.66 -7.29
CA ARG A 225 27.94 7.34 -6.92
C ARG A 225 29.34 7.36 -6.28
N SER A 226 29.97 8.52 -6.14
CA SER A 226 31.21 8.67 -5.37
C SER A 226 30.91 8.93 -3.91
N ASP A 227 31.60 8.24 -3.01
CA ASP A 227 31.46 8.45 -1.56
C ASP A 227 31.98 9.86 -1.19
N VAL A 228 31.10 10.65 -0.58
CA VAL A 228 31.39 11.99 -0.07
C VAL A 228 31.01 12.13 1.40
N THR A 229 30.92 11.01 2.13
CA THR A 229 30.48 10.98 3.53
C THR A 229 31.33 11.88 4.42
N ALA A 230 32.63 12.04 4.13
CA ALA A 230 33.52 12.94 4.86
C ALA A 230 33.14 14.43 4.76
N LYS A 231 32.27 14.81 3.81
CA LYS A 231 31.73 16.17 3.66
C LYS A 231 30.42 16.37 4.42
N LEU A 232 29.87 15.34 5.07
CA LEU A 232 28.68 15.49 5.92
C LEU A 232 29.05 15.89 7.33
N HIS A 233 28.26 16.82 7.87
CA HIS A 233 28.34 17.26 9.25
C HIS A 233 26.97 17.14 9.92
N GLY A 234 26.96 16.57 11.12
CA GLY A 234 25.76 16.54 11.97
C GLY A 234 25.70 17.80 12.83
N ILE A 235 24.51 18.33 13.04
CA ILE A 235 24.24 19.42 13.97
C ILE A 235 23.36 18.85 15.07
N ARG A 236 23.85 18.87 16.31
CA ARG A 236 23.21 18.20 17.45
C ARG A 236 22.01 18.95 17.99
N GLN A 237 22.06 20.27 17.92
CA GLN A 237 21.03 21.15 18.49
C GLN A 237 20.88 22.41 17.63
N VAL A 238 19.89 22.37 16.75
CA VAL A 238 19.44 23.53 15.99
C VAL A 238 18.35 24.24 16.78
N VAL A 239 18.64 25.47 17.20
CA VAL A 239 17.65 26.39 17.76
C VAL A 239 17.43 27.51 16.73
N PRO A 240 16.22 27.64 16.15
CA PRO A 240 15.91 28.72 15.23
C PRO A 240 16.27 30.10 15.81
N GLY A 241 16.82 30.98 14.98
CA GLY A 241 17.30 32.30 15.36
C GLY A 241 18.64 32.33 16.12
N THR A 242 19.21 31.18 16.49
CA THR A 242 20.49 31.10 17.22
C THR A 242 21.61 30.58 16.31
N THR A 243 22.75 31.27 16.29
CA THR A 243 23.94 30.84 15.53
C THR A 243 24.51 29.55 16.07
N TRP A 244 24.84 28.61 15.19
CA TRP A 244 25.56 27.40 15.56
C TRP A 244 27.01 27.72 15.91
N THR A 245 27.50 27.05 16.96
CA THR A 245 28.89 27.09 17.39
C THR A 245 29.59 25.79 17.01
N PRO A 246 30.94 25.74 16.99
CA PRO A 246 31.67 24.48 16.78
C PRO A 246 31.30 23.36 17.77
N ALA A 247 30.76 23.70 18.95
CA ALA A 247 30.30 22.72 19.92
C ALA A 247 28.97 22.02 19.52
N ASP A 248 28.17 22.69 18.68
CA ASP A 248 26.89 22.17 18.18
C ASP A 248 27.08 21.21 16.99
N VAL A 249 28.25 21.29 16.33
CA VAL A 249 28.64 20.40 15.23
C VAL A 249 29.22 19.10 15.79
N GLY A 250 28.76 17.97 15.25
CA GLY A 250 29.21 16.64 15.63
C GLY A 250 29.31 15.70 14.45
N GLU A 251 29.55 14.43 14.75
CA GLU A 251 29.55 13.37 13.74
C GLU A 251 28.19 13.30 13.03
N PRO A 252 28.17 13.14 11.70
CA PRO A 252 26.93 13.04 10.95
C PRO A 252 26.15 11.78 11.35
N ARG A 253 24.86 11.95 11.60
CA ARG A 253 23.90 10.87 11.89
C ARG A 253 22.64 11.09 11.06
N ALA A 254 21.90 10.01 10.80
CA ALA A 254 20.61 10.14 10.14
C ALA A 254 19.65 10.95 11.01
N LEU A 255 18.88 11.85 10.41
CA LEU A 255 17.85 12.59 11.13
C LEU A 255 16.79 11.61 11.62
N THR A 256 16.46 11.70 12.92
CA THR A 256 15.46 10.83 13.52
C THR A 256 14.09 11.49 13.41
N LEU A 257 13.13 10.79 12.81
CA LEU A 257 11.72 11.14 12.85
C LEU A 257 11.12 10.49 14.09
N ARG A 258 10.71 11.28 15.08
CA ARG A 258 10.05 10.75 16.30
C ARG A 258 8.61 10.33 15.99
N PRO A 259 7.99 9.43 16.77
CA PRO A 259 6.57 9.11 16.60
C PRO A 259 5.69 10.37 16.57
N GLY A 260 4.80 10.46 15.57
CA GLY A 260 3.97 11.64 15.32
C GLY A 260 4.57 12.66 14.33
N PRO A 261 3.93 13.83 14.15
CA PRO A 261 4.33 14.81 13.15
C PRO A 261 5.72 15.41 13.44
N ASN A 262 6.63 15.33 12.46
CA ASN A 262 7.95 15.97 12.50
C ASN A 262 8.00 17.10 11.48
N ASP A 263 8.43 18.27 11.92
CA ASP A 263 8.59 19.45 11.09
C ASP A 263 10.01 19.49 10.51
N LEU A 264 10.12 19.20 9.21
CA LEU A 264 11.38 19.27 8.49
C LEU A 264 11.54 20.64 7.83
N TRP A 265 12.74 21.17 7.92
CA TRP A 265 13.07 22.51 7.47
C TRP A 265 14.34 22.49 6.61
N PHE A 266 14.20 22.95 5.37
CA PHE A 266 15.32 23.13 4.47
C PHE A 266 15.92 24.54 4.61
N LEU A 267 17.23 24.59 4.83
CA LEU A 267 17.98 25.81 5.07
C LEU A 267 19.16 25.88 4.07
N PRO A 268 19.25 26.91 3.23
CA PRO A 268 20.53 27.21 2.58
C PRO A 268 21.47 27.82 3.61
N VAL A 269 22.68 27.29 3.70
CA VAL A 269 23.73 27.88 4.55
C VAL A 269 24.87 28.29 3.65
N ALA A 270 25.26 29.55 3.68
CA ALA A 270 26.52 29.93 3.04
C ALA A 270 27.70 29.60 3.97
N HIS A 271 28.55 28.67 3.55
CA HIS A 271 29.87 28.46 4.14
C HIS A 271 30.93 28.95 3.14
N PHE A 272 31.47 30.14 3.38
CA PHE A 272 32.55 30.69 2.55
C PHE A 272 33.82 30.66 3.39
N ASP A 273 34.79 29.80 3.05
CA ASP A 273 36.14 29.66 3.66
C ASP A 273 37.02 30.94 3.51
N ALA A 274 36.44 32.12 3.69
CA ALA A 274 37.05 33.43 3.63
C ALA A 274 36.93 34.10 5.00
N PRO A 275 38.05 34.39 5.68
CA PRO A 275 38.05 35.08 6.97
C PRO A 275 37.28 36.41 6.88
N GLY A 276 36.14 36.49 7.56
CA GLY A 276 35.25 37.67 7.56
C GLY A 276 34.00 37.56 6.67
N LEU A 277 33.92 36.52 5.83
CA LEU A 277 32.74 36.16 5.01
C LEU A 277 31.98 34.95 5.58
N ASP A 278 32.61 34.20 6.48
CA ASP A 278 32.00 33.17 7.37
C ASP A 278 30.89 33.71 8.31
N ARG A 279 30.47 34.96 8.13
CA ARG A 279 29.56 35.67 9.03
C ARG A 279 28.24 35.95 8.29
N ALA A 280 27.20 35.26 8.73
CA ALA A 280 25.78 35.62 8.57
C ALA A 280 24.99 35.09 7.36
N LEU A 281 24.94 33.76 7.20
CA LEU A 281 23.66 33.08 6.90
C LEU A 281 23.25 32.11 8.03
N LEU A 282 23.87 32.23 9.21
CA LEU A 282 23.56 31.46 10.42
C LEU A 282 22.93 32.29 11.54
N ALA A 283 22.72 33.59 11.34
CA ALA A 283 22.01 34.42 12.30
C ALA A 283 20.66 34.81 11.69
N LEU A 284 19.57 34.52 12.41
CA LEU A 284 18.23 35.12 12.27
C LEU A 284 17.20 34.42 11.38
N ALA A 285 17.37 33.18 10.95
CA ALA A 285 16.18 32.40 10.57
C ALA A 285 15.44 32.00 11.85
N GLY A 286 14.60 32.90 12.36
CA GLY A 286 13.53 32.55 13.28
C GLY A 286 12.51 31.67 12.56
N LEU A 287 11.68 30.93 13.31
CA LEU A 287 10.61 30.10 12.70
C LEU A 287 9.57 30.94 11.93
N ASP A 288 9.56 32.24 12.18
CA ASP A 288 8.75 33.27 11.56
C ASP A 288 9.41 33.93 10.34
N LEU A 289 10.69 33.65 10.06
CA LEU A 289 11.37 34.15 8.86
C LEU A 289 10.81 33.43 7.63
N THR A 290 10.40 34.21 6.63
CA THR A 290 9.86 33.71 5.36
C THR A 290 10.66 34.27 4.20
N GLU A 291 10.53 33.67 3.01
CA GLU A 291 11.02 34.34 1.81
C GLU A 291 10.16 35.56 1.49
N GLY A 292 10.82 36.67 1.15
CA GLY A 292 10.18 37.91 0.81
C GLY A 292 9.37 37.78 -0.47
N ARG A 293 8.05 37.89 -0.35
CA ARG A 293 7.12 37.92 -1.46
C ARG A 293 6.46 39.29 -1.49
N TRP A 294 6.53 39.94 -2.65
CA TRP A 294 5.94 41.26 -2.87
C TRP A 294 4.49 41.29 -2.38
N ASP A 295 4.11 42.35 -1.66
CA ASP A 295 2.80 42.58 -1.01
C ASP A 295 2.36 41.61 0.10
N THR A 296 3.14 40.59 0.48
CA THR A 296 2.74 39.61 1.51
C THR A 296 3.67 39.53 2.72
N SER A 297 4.95 39.85 2.56
CA SER A 297 5.95 39.80 3.64
C SER A 297 6.31 41.19 4.17
N GLN A 298 6.47 41.32 5.49
CA GLN A 298 7.04 42.53 6.10
C GLN A 298 8.57 42.51 5.96
N PHE A 299 9.17 43.66 5.66
CA PHE A 299 10.62 43.80 5.36
C PHE A 299 11.52 43.33 6.50
N ASP A 300 11.04 43.38 7.75
CA ASP A 300 11.81 43.03 8.95
C ASP A 300 11.87 41.51 9.22
N HIS A 301 11.10 40.69 8.48
CA HIS A 301 10.99 39.23 8.66
C HIS A 301 11.06 38.45 7.34
N ALA A 302 11.83 38.95 6.37
CA ALA A 302 11.94 38.36 5.03
C ALA A 302 13.38 38.29 4.51
N LEU A 303 13.76 37.17 3.90
CA LEU A 303 14.94 37.11 3.03
C LEU A 303 14.60 37.59 1.62
N PHE A 304 15.59 38.10 0.87
CA PHE A 304 15.42 38.28 -0.57
C PHE A 304 15.08 36.94 -1.21
N TYR A 305 14.16 36.96 -2.16
CA TYR A 305 13.79 35.77 -2.92
C TYR A 305 15.02 35.13 -3.57
N LEU A 306 15.14 33.82 -3.40
CA LEU A 306 16.19 32.99 -3.98
C LEU A 306 15.52 31.92 -4.85
N ASP A 307 16.01 31.75 -6.08
CA ASP A 307 15.48 30.71 -6.95
C ASP A 307 15.79 29.32 -6.36
N PRO A 308 14.81 28.40 -6.34
CA PRO A 308 15.00 27.08 -5.77
C PRO A 308 16.02 26.27 -6.59
N ALA A 309 17.10 25.84 -5.96
CA ALA A 309 18.27 25.25 -6.62
C ALA A 309 18.41 23.72 -6.44
N ALA A 310 17.48 23.07 -5.73
CA ALA A 310 17.52 21.63 -5.50
C ALA A 310 16.13 20.99 -5.44
N TYR A 311 16.04 19.68 -5.68
CA TYR A 311 14.86 18.86 -5.41
C TYR A 311 15.20 17.87 -4.31
N LEU A 312 14.37 17.78 -3.27
CA LEU A 312 14.62 16.92 -2.11
C LEU A 312 13.53 15.86 -2.02
N ASP A 313 13.89 14.62 -2.33
CA ASP A 313 13.05 13.44 -2.13
C ASP A 313 13.41 12.77 -0.80
N LEU A 314 12.47 12.82 0.14
CA LEU A 314 12.57 12.28 1.48
C LEU A 314 12.04 10.85 1.50
N SER A 315 12.73 9.94 2.18
CA SER A 315 12.29 8.55 2.30
C SER A 315 12.59 7.95 3.67
N TRP A 316 11.62 7.21 4.22
CA TRP A 316 11.74 6.53 5.51
C TRP A 316 10.82 5.32 5.57
N PHE A 317 11.11 4.37 6.46
CA PHE A 317 10.17 3.29 6.79
C PHE A 317 9.27 3.72 7.95
N GLU A 318 7.96 3.60 7.76
CA GLU A 318 6.96 4.01 8.75
C GLU A 318 6.06 2.83 9.09
N ARG A 319 5.86 2.55 10.39
CA ARG A 319 4.79 1.67 10.86
C ARG A 319 3.55 2.51 11.12
N ARG A 320 2.53 2.33 10.28
CA ARG A 320 1.26 3.06 10.43
C ARG A 320 0.34 2.32 11.41
N PRO A 321 -0.36 3.06 12.30
CA PRO A 321 -1.37 2.45 13.16
C PRO A 321 -2.53 1.90 12.33
N ALA A 322 -3.21 0.89 12.89
CA ALA A 322 -4.42 0.31 12.32
C ALA A 322 -4.24 -0.19 10.88
N THR A 323 -3.10 -0.85 10.61
CA THR A 323 -2.88 -1.54 9.34
C THR A 323 -2.66 -3.02 9.59
N ILE A 324 -3.26 -3.86 8.75
CA ILE A 324 -3.16 -5.32 8.82
C ILE A 324 -2.79 -5.81 7.43
N ARG A 325 -1.85 -6.75 7.38
CA ARG A 325 -1.53 -7.45 6.15
C ARG A 325 -1.55 -8.96 6.35
N VAL A 326 -2.31 -9.64 5.50
CA VAL A 326 -2.35 -11.10 5.42
C VAL A 326 -1.61 -11.53 4.16
N ASP A 327 -0.42 -12.10 4.33
CA ASP A 327 0.44 -12.58 3.23
C ASP A 327 0.33 -14.11 3.16
N LEU A 328 -0.25 -14.62 2.07
CA LEU A 328 -0.57 -16.04 1.89
C LEU A 328 0.34 -16.67 0.84
N ASP A 329 0.86 -17.87 1.15
CA ASP A 329 1.78 -18.62 0.31
C ASP A 329 1.09 -19.29 -0.89
N ALA A 330 0.59 -18.49 -1.82
CA ALA A 330 -0.11 -18.95 -3.02
C ALA A 330 0.85 -19.20 -4.21
N THR A 331 2.04 -19.73 -3.92
CA THR A 331 3.12 -19.91 -4.89
C THR A 331 2.96 -21.13 -5.78
N ALA A 332 2.08 -22.05 -5.41
CA ALA A 332 1.70 -23.22 -6.20
C ALA A 332 0.19 -23.23 -6.49
N LEU A 333 -0.20 -24.00 -7.51
CA LEU A 333 -1.59 -24.32 -7.82
C LEU A 333 -1.63 -25.76 -8.31
N VAL A 334 -2.34 -26.62 -7.59
CA VAL A 334 -2.62 -28.00 -7.98
C VAL A 334 -4.09 -28.10 -8.38
N SER A 335 -4.34 -28.71 -9.53
CA SER A 335 -5.68 -28.98 -10.04
C SER A 335 -5.66 -30.22 -10.92
N ASP A 336 -6.85 -30.73 -11.22
CA ASP A 336 -7.02 -31.78 -12.21
C ASP A 336 -6.49 -31.40 -13.61
N ALA A 337 -5.98 -32.41 -14.32
CA ALA A 337 -5.46 -32.24 -15.66
C ALA A 337 -6.54 -31.76 -16.63
N GLY A 338 -6.25 -30.69 -17.38
CA GLY A 338 -7.17 -30.12 -18.38
C GLY A 338 -8.13 -29.06 -17.84
N ARG A 339 -8.05 -28.68 -16.55
CA ARG A 339 -8.92 -27.67 -15.91
C ARG A 339 -8.17 -26.41 -15.46
N LEU A 340 -7.07 -26.07 -16.13
CA LEU A 340 -6.20 -24.97 -15.71
C LEU A 340 -6.93 -23.62 -15.67
N ASP A 341 -7.73 -23.30 -16.68
CA ASP A 341 -8.45 -22.02 -16.75
C ASP A 341 -9.47 -21.88 -15.61
N ASP A 342 -10.22 -22.95 -15.32
CA ASP A 342 -11.14 -23.01 -14.19
C ASP A 342 -10.39 -22.83 -12.85
N ALA A 343 -9.23 -23.49 -12.70
CA ALA A 343 -8.42 -23.41 -11.49
C ALA A 343 -7.82 -22.01 -11.27
N LEU A 344 -7.41 -21.33 -12.34
CA LEU A 344 -6.95 -19.94 -12.29
C LEU A 344 -8.08 -18.99 -11.90
N LEU A 345 -9.28 -19.18 -12.48
CA LEU A 345 -10.47 -18.41 -12.11
C LEU A 345 -10.85 -18.64 -10.63
N ALA A 346 -10.86 -19.89 -10.18
CA ALA A 346 -11.15 -20.23 -8.79
C ALA A 346 -10.12 -19.63 -7.82
N ARG A 347 -8.83 -19.60 -8.20
CA ARG A 347 -7.78 -18.92 -7.42
C ARG A 347 -8.02 -17.40 -7.33
N GLU A 348 -8.43 -16.76 -8.41
CA GLU A 348 -8.76 -15.32 -8.41
C GLU A 348 -9.97 -15.04 -7.50
N GLN A 349 -11.02 -15.86 -7.62
CA GLN A 349 -12.21 -15.81 -6.77
C GLN A 349 -11.87 -16.02 -5.29
N LEU A 350 -11.00 -16.99 -4.96
CA LEU A 350 -10.51 -17.20 -3.60
C LEU A 350 -9.78 -15.95 -3.06
N CYS A 351 -8.87 -15.39 -3.85
CA CYS A 351 -8.14 -14.17 -3.49
C CYS A 351 -9.09 -12.99 -3.22
N GLY A 352 -10.08 -12.79 -4.10
CA GLY A 352 -11.09 -11.75 -3.97
C GLY A 352 -11.99 -11.94 -2.74
N SER A 353 -12.42 -13.18 -2.47
CA SER A 353 -13.24 -13.51 -1.31
C SER A 353 -12.51 -13.35 0.00
N VAL A 354 -11.28 -13.87 0.12
CA VAL A 354 -10.49 -13.71 1.36
C VAL A 354 -10.25 -12.23 1.63
N GLY A 355 -9.92 -11.45 0.60
CA GLY A 355 -9.83 -9.98 0.69
C GLY A 355 -11.12 -9.32 1.19
N THR A 356 -12.27 -9.73 0.66
CA THR A 356 -13.58 -9.20 1.08
C THR A 356 -13.92 -9.58 2.51
N GLY A 357 -13.74 -10.85 2.90
CA GLY A 357 -14.08 -11.32 4.24
C GLY A 357 -13.18 -10.73 5.32
N ILE A 358 -11.89 -10.53 5.02
CA ILE A 358 -10.99 -9.81 5.93
C ILE A 358 -11.44 -8.36 6.11
N ARG A 359 -11.85 -7.66 5.04
CA ARG A 359 -12.38 -6.29 5.17
C ARG A 359 -13.68 -6.23 5.95
N GLU A 360 -14.57 -7.20 5.79
CA GLU A 360 -15.84 -7.26 6.55
C GLU A 360 -15.61 -7.56 8.04
N LEU A 361 -14.56 -8.30 8.38
CA LEU A 361 -14.23 -8.65 9.76
C LEU A 361 -13.31 -7.62 10.43
N ALA A 362 -12.56 -6.82 9.67
CA ALA A 362 -11.67 -5.80 10.20
C ALA A 362 -12.45 -4.63 10.85
N ALA A 363 -11.79 -3.93 11.77
CA ALA A 363 -12.39 -2.77 12.42
C ALA A 363 -12.62 -1.64 11.41
N ALA A 364 -13.62 -0.80 11.67
CA ALA A 364 -13.77 0.46 10.94
C ALA A 364 -12.49 1.31 11.05
N GLY A 365 -11.95 1.73 9.91
CA GLY A 365 -10.73 2.54 9.84
C GLY A 365 -9.42 1.74 9.86
N VAL A 366 -9.47 0.40 9.96
CA VAL A 366 -8.29 -0.46 9.76
C VAL A 366 -8.07 -0.69 8.27
N ASP A 367 -6.88 -0.36 7.78
CA ASP A 367 -6.46 -0.66 6.42
C ASP A 367 -5.99 -2.12 6.35
N ALA A 368 -6.77 -2.98 5.69
CA ALA A 368 -6.51 -4.41 5.60
C ALA A 368 -6.13 -4.81 4.16
N GLU A 369 -4.91 -5.29 3.98
CA GLU A 369 -4.39 -5.79 2.72
C GLU A 369 -4.28 -7.31 2.77
N VAL A 370 -4.74 -7.99 1.72
CA VAL A 370 -4.51 -9.42 1.52
C VAL A 370 -3.65 -9.58 0.29
N ARG A 371 -2.53 -10.30 0.42
CA ARG A 371 -1.65 -10.62 -0.68
C ARG A 371 -1.52 -12.12 -0.83
N PHE A 372 -1.93 -12.61 -1.98
CA PHE A 372 -1.56 -13.94 -2.45
C PHE A 372 -0.22 -13.80 -3.15
N ARG A 373 0.82 -14.48 -2.65
CA ARG A 373 2.12 -14.46 -3.32
C ARG A 373 1.96 -14.98 -4.75
N PRO A 374 2.58 -14.31 -5.75
CA PRO A 374 2.36 -14.65 -7.14
C PRO A 374 2.89 -16.06 -7.41
N LEU A 375 2.21 -16.77 -8.30
CA LEU A 375 2.73 -18.00 -8.90
C LEU A 375 4.07 -17.65 -9.54
N HIS A 376 5.13 -18.33 -9.11
CA HIS A 376 6.44 -18.15 -9.71
C HIS A 376 6.72 -19.33 -10.63
N ASP A 377 6.23 -19.23 -11.86
CA ASP A 377 6.65 -20.16 -12.91
C ASP A 377 7.98 -19.64 -13.49
N SER A 378 9.09 -20.13 -12.95
CA SER A 378 10.40 -19.86 -13.52
C SER A 378 10.63 -20.82 -14.68
N GLN A 379 10.13 -20.49 -15.86
CA GLN A 379 10.59 -21.15 -17.07
C GLN A 379 12.02 -20.69 -17.32
N ARG A 380 13.01 -21.54 -17.00
CA ARG A 380 14.43 -21.28 -17.30
C ARG A 380 14.65 -21.34 -18.81
N GLN A 381 14.24 -20.33 -19.55
CA GLN A 381 14.79 -20.06 -20.87
C GLN A 381 16.19 -19.47 -20.66
N LEU A 382 17.20 -20.18 -21.15
CA LEU A 382 18.56 -19.67 -21.34
C LEU A 382 18.56 -18.71 -22.53
N ASP A 383 17.73 -17.68 -22.49
CA ASP A 383 17.76 -16.63 -23.51
C ASP A 383 18.89 -15.66 -23.13
N HIS A 384 19.97 -15.74 -23.89
CA HIS A 384 21.05 -14.78 -23.85
C HIS A 384 20.51 -13.40 -24.27
N LEU A 385 20.14 -12.59 -23.28
CA LEU A 385 19.96 -11.15 -23.43
C LEU A 385 21.31 -10.55 -23.87
N THR A 386 21.50 -10.43 -25.18
CA THR A 386 22.56 -9.61 -25.73
C THR A 386 22.10 -8.18 -25.55
N CYS A 387 22.61 -7.50 -24.51
CA CYS A 387 22.35 -6.08 -24.31
C CYS A 387 22.74 -5.30 -25.57
N ILE A 388 21.75 -4.84 -26.33
CA ILE A 388 21.95 -3.70 -27.22
C ILE A 388 21.97 -2.49 -26.30
N SER A 389 23.18 -2.07 -25.94
CA SER A 389 23.45 -0.76 -25.40
C SER A 389 22.81 0.28 -26.31
N GLY A 390 21.72 0.91 -25.86
CA GLY A 390 21.23 2.16 -26.41
C GLY A 390 22.27 3.25 -26.16
N MET A 391 23.33 3.28 -26.97
CA MET A 391 24.10 4.50 -27.18
C MET A 391 23.15 5.50 -27.83
N ALA A 392 22.57 6.39 -27.02
CA ALA A 392 22.13 7.66 -27.54
C ALA A 392 23.39 8.46 -27.88
N GLN A 393 23.87 8.32 -29.13
CA GLN A 393 24.79 9.29 -29.69
C GLN A 393 24.02 10.60 -29.83
N HIS A 394 24.39 11.61 -29.04
CA HIS A 394 24.08 12.99 -29.39
C HIS A 394 24.98 13.37 -30.56
N GLU A 395 24.40 13.39 -31.76
CA GLU A 395 25.03 13.97 -32.93
C GLU A 395 24.99 15.49 -32.76
N ILE A 396 26.10 16.09 -32.34
CA ILE A 396 26.28 17.55 -32.41
C ILE A 396 26.56 17.86 -33.88
N GLY A 397 25.50 18.13 -34.64
CA GLY A 397 25.61 18.69 -35.98
C GLY A 397 26.19 20.10 -35.90
N THR A 398 27.34 20.31 -36.53
CA THR A 398 27.94 21.63 -36.76
C THR A 398 27.27 22.30 -37.96
N VAL A 399 26.10 22.89 -37.78
CA VAL A 399 25.62 24.04 -38.57
C VAL A 399 24.38 24.65 -37.91
N GLY A 400 24.42 25.96 -37.71
CA GLY A 400 23.49 26.72 -36.90
C GLY A 400 22.04 26.76 -37.39
N VAL A 401 21.16 27.19 -36.49
CA VAL A 401 20.33 28.39 -36.63
C VAL A 401 19.84 28.69 -35.21
N ASP A 402 20.22 29.86 -34.71
CA ASP A 402 19.65 30.49 -33.53
C ASP A 402 18.12 30.49 -33.60
N ARG A 403 17.48 29.94 -32.57
CA ARG A 403 16.18 30.41 -32.12
C ARG A 403 16.25 30.63 -30.62
N LEU A 404 16.47 31.91 -30.28
CA LEU A 404 16.11 32.50 -29.01
C LEU A 404 14.69 32.07 -28.65
N THR A 405 14.53 31.39 -27.52
CA THR A 405 13.26 31.22 -26.85
C THR A 405 12.88 32.56 -26.23
N ASP A 406 11.67 33.03 -26.53
CA ASP A 406 11.05 34.25 -26.02
C ASP A 406 11.22 34.38 -24.49
N SER A 407 12.16 35.23 -24.09
CA SER A 407 12.13 35.85 -22.77
C SER A 407 11.16 37.03 -22.85
N GLY A 408 10.07 36.94 -22.09
CA GLY A 408 9.11 38.01 -21.92
C GLY A 408 9.76 39.23 -21.28
N GLY A 409 10.17 40.19 -22.12
CA GLY A 409 10.67 41.50 -21.74
C GLY A 409 10.34 42.50 -22.84
N LEU A 410 9.18 43.15 -22.74
CA LEU A 410 8.75 44.24 -23.62
C LEU A 410 9.64 45.47 -23.38
N PHE A 411 10.69 45.62 -24.17
CA PHE A 411 11.36 46.90 -24.39
C PHE A 411 11.09 47.36 -25.81
N GLY A 412 10.29 48.43 -25.93
CA GLY A 412 9.97 49.05 -27.21
C GLY A 412 11.22 49.66 -27.85
N VAL A 413 11.62 49.11 -29.00
CA VAL A 413 12.60 49.72 -29.89
C VAL A 413 11.89 50.16 -31.16
N THR A 414 12.03 51.44 -31.46
CA THR A 414 11.46 52.16 -32.60
C THR A 414 12.04 51.68 -33.92
N ALA A 415 11.18 51.56 -34.94
CA ALA A 415 11.56 51.27 -36.32
C ALA A 415 12.04 52.55 -37.05
N TYR A 416 12.83 52.33 -38.10
CA TYR A 416 13.24 53.23 -39.19
C TYR A 416 14.65 53.83 -39.12
N ASP A 417 15.63 53.02 -39.54
CA ASP A 417 16.68 53.48 -40.46
C ASP A 417 16.14 53.34 -41.89
N ASP A 418 15.51 54.41 -42.40
CA ASP A 418 15.45 54.67 -43.84
C ASP A 418 16.71 55.45 -44.20
N SER A 419 17.58 54.82 -44.99
CA SER A 419 18.70 55.48 -45.63
C SER A 419 18.20 56.16 -46.90
N THR A 420 18.03 57.48 -46.84
CA THR A 420 18.05 58.34 -48.03
C THR A 420 19.20 59.34 -47.89
N TYR A 421 20.09 59.31 -48.89
CA TYR A 421 21.03 60.38 -49.17
C TYR A 421 20.26 61.69 -49.42
N GLU A 422 20.43 62.66 -48.51
CA GLU A 422 20.79 64.07 -48.78
C GLU A 422 21.26 64.76 -47.50
#